data_AF-A0A9D8QZ63-F1
#
_entry.id   AF-A0A9D8QZ63-F1
#
_cell.length_a   1.000
_cell.length_b   1.000
_cell.length_c   1.000
_cell.angle_alpha   90.00
_cell.angle_beta   90.00
_cell.angle_gamma   90.00
#
_symmetry.space_group_name_H-M   'P 1'
#
loop_
_entity.id
_entity.type
_entity.pdbx_description
1 polymer ?
#
loop_
_entity_poly.entity_id
_entity_poly.type
_entity_poly.pdbx_seq_one_letter_code
_entity_poly.pdbx_strand_id
1 'polypeptide(L)'
;MTMIGFSPFYIRPATSNDTRFVARAILEAVGVPSIGESMLESQRVMCAREDVLYSWRNTRLLECDGKVAGSLTSYDARHYRRMKAVTFPLIREMCGKDFTDMPDEASAGEYYLDSLYVSPEFRHRGIGSALLRDGIEQARRLRLPRVSLIVERDHHDAQRLYHSLGFEKIDRIHAFQGDYIKMSISLNYNPLLEVCAASVNSAFTAERAGAPRIELCQRLDLGGLTPDRQDIARCVSELSLQTFVLIRPRGGNFCYSPEEFSTIMDDIRYCQSAGAAGVVVGFLNEDGSVQEEQCRRAVEAAYPMQVTFHRAFDRCRHWPSALEQIIECGFNRILTSGQKATAMEGCDTLREIQRQSNGRIIILAGSGVNAANAQKIMQTSGVTELHGSCKRNGYESDPNEIQLLLKQLVQNP
;
A
#
# COMPACT_ATOMS: atom_id res chain seq x y z
N MET A 1 -29.05 23.25 26.12
CA MET A 1 -28.68 21.86 25.80
C MET A 1 -27.87 21.89 24.53
N THR A 2 -26.56 21.68 24.66
CA THR A 2 -25.54 21.91 23.63
C THR A 2 -25.63 20.82 22.56
N MET A 3 -25.85 21.23 21.32
CA MET A 3 -25.74 20.36 20.14
C MET A 3 -24.26 20.03 19.92
N ILE A 4 -23.93 18.74 19.94
CA ILE A 4 -22.59 18.22 19.67
C ILE A 4 -22.33 18.33 18.16
N GLY A 5 -21.26 19.04 17.79
CA GLY A 5 -21.00 19.54 16.43
C GLY A 5 -20.65 18.46 15.41
N PHE A 6 -21.33 18.49 14.27
CA PHE A 6 -20.84 17.92 13.03
C PHE A 6 -19.61 18.71 12.58
N SER A 7 -18.49 18.04 12.31
CA SER A 7 -17.33 18.70 11.69
C SER A 7 -17.72 19.17 10.28
N PRO A 8 -17.57 20.46 9.92
CA PRO A 8 -18.05 21.04 8.66
C PRO A 8 -17.17 20.67 7.43
N PHE A 9 -16.32 19.66 7.56
CA PHE A 9 -15.30 19.31 6.58
C PHE A 9 -15.55 17.92 6.01
N TYR A 10 -15.47 17.80 4.69
CA TYR A 10 -15.54 16.53 3.98
C TYR A 10 -14.24 16.32 3.21
N ILE A 11 -13.58 15.17 3.42
CA ILE A 11 -12.36 14.81 2.69
C ILE A 11 -12.69 13.74 1.66
N ARG A 12 -12.33 13.98 0.39
CA ARG A 12 -12.49 13.02 -0.71
C ARG A 12 -11.22 12.88 -1.53
N PRO A 13 -11.03 11.76 -2.25
CA PRO A 13 -10.06 11.71 -3.34
C PRO A 13 -10.35 12.81 -4.39
N ALA A 14 -9.30 13.37 -4.97
CA ALA A 14 -9.43 14.15 -6.19
C ALA A 14 -9.81 13.22 -7.36
N THR A 15 -10.39 13.80 -8.39
CA THR A 15 -10.76 13.17 -9.66
C THR A 15 -10.04 13.86 -10.82
N SER A 16 -10.12 13.29 -12.01
CA SER A 16 -9.59 13.93 -13.23
C SER A 16 -10.17 15.33 -13.49
N ASN A 17 -11.37 15.63 -12.96
CA ASN A 17 -11.99 16.95 -13.05
C ASN A 17 -11.36 17.99 -12.10
N ASP A 18 -10.65 17.56 -11.06
CA ASP A 18 -10.05 18.46 -10.07
C ASP A 18 -8.64 18.94 -10.46
N THR A 19 -8.11 18.47 -11.60
CA THR A 19 -6.71 18.70 -12.03
C THR A 19 -6.28 20.17 -12.02
N ARG A 20 -7.17 21.11 -12.36
CA ARG A 20 -6.86 22.55 -12.34
C ARG A 20 -6.68 23.09 -10.92
N PHE A 21 -7.49 22.63 -9.96
CA PHE A 21 -7.32 22.98 -8.55
C PHE A 21 -6.03 22.37 -8.00
N VAL A 22 -5.81 21.07 -8.26
CA VAL A 22 -4.60 20.35 -7.82
C VAL A 22 -3.34 21.04 -8.34
N ALA A 23 -3.32 21.43 -9.62
CA ALA A 23 -2.21 22.14 -10.21
C ALA A 23 -1.88 23.46 -9.50
N ARG A 24 -2.90 24.28 -9.24
CA ARG A 24 -2.72 25.53 -8.49
C ARG A 24 -2.24 25.27 -7.07
N ALA A 25 -2.85 24.33 -6.37
CA ALA A 25 -2.51 23.98 -5.00
C ALA A 25 -1.06 23.53 -4.85
N ILE A 26 -0.55 22.72 -5.79
CA ILE A 26 0.85 22.27 -5.80
C ILE A 26 1.80 23.44 -6.07
N LEU A 27 1.52 24.27 -7.09
CA LEU A 27 2.36 25.44 -7.39
C LEU A 27 2.42 26.43 -6.21
N GLU A 28 1.30 26.63 -5.50
CA GLU A 28 1.25 27.47 -4.30
C GLU A 28 1.96 26.80 -3.11
N ALA A 29 1.84 25.48 -2.93
CA ALA A 29 2.52 24.74 -1.86
C ALA A 29 4.05 24.75 -2.00
N VAL A 30 4.58 24.67 -3.23
CA VAL A 30 6.02 24.76 -3.51
C VAL A 30 6.54 26.20 -3.62
N GLY A 31 5.69 27.20 -3.33
CA GLY A 31 6.10 28.59 -3.22
C GLY A 31 6.36 29.32 -4.54
N VAL A 32 5.71 28.93 -5.65
CA VAL A 32 5.83 29.66 -6.92
C VAL A 32 5.23 31.06 -6.78
N PRO A 33 6.01 32.15 -6.93
CA PRO A 33 5.58 33.50 -6.56
C PRO A 33 4.54 34.12 -7.51
N SER A 34 4.52 33.71 -8.78
CA SER A 34 3.56 34.19 -9.78
C SER A 34 3.15 33.08 -10.73
N ILE A 35 1.92 32.58 -10.57
CA ILE A 35 1.36 31.50 -11.39
C ILE A 35 0.64 32.12 -12.60
N GLY A 36 1.33 32.17 -13.75
CA GLY A 36 0.71 32.53 -15.02
C GLY A 36 -0.12 31.39 -15.61
N GLU A 37 -1.07 31.70 -16.52
CA GLU A 37 -1.95 30.69 -17.14
C GLU A 37 -1.18 29.58 -17.87
N SER A 38 -0.09 29.91 -18.57
CA SER A 38 0.74 28.91 -19.26
C SER A 38 1.32 27.88 -18.30
N MET A 39 1.91 28.33 -17.18
CA MET A 39 2.47 27.44 -16.16
C MET A 39 1.39 26.61 -15.48
N LEU A 40 0.24 27.22 -15.16
CA LEU A 40 -0.89 26.51 -14.58
C LEU A 40 -1.39 25.40 -15.51
N GLU A 41 -1.45 25.66 -16.82
CA GLU A 41 -1.89 24.69 -17.81
C GLU A 41 -0.89 23.54 -17.98
N SER A 42 0.42 23.83 -18.04
CA SER A 42 1.47 22.80 -18.04
C SER A 42 1.39 21.92 -16.78
N GLN A 43 1.24 22.53 -15.61
CA GLN A 43 1.06 21.79 -14.36
C GLN A 43 -0.23 20.97 -14.38
N ARG A 44 -1.34 21.50 -14.92
CA ARG A 44 -2.62 20.78 -15.03
C ARG A 44 -2.49 19.54 -15.91
N VAL A 45 -1.78 19.62 -17.03
CA VAL A 45 -1.50 18.48 -17.91
C VAL A 45 -0.70 17.41 -17.17
N MET A 46 0.32 17.81 -16.40
CA MET A 46 1.05 16.87 -15.55
C MET A 46 0.14 16.24 -14.49
N CYS A 47 -0.67 17.05 -13.79
CA CYS A 47 -1.59 16.58 -12.77
C CYS A 47 -2.63 15.59 -13.30
N ALA A 48 -2.95 15.63 -14.60
CA ALA A 48 -3.88 14.71 -15.26
C ALA A 48 -3.32 13.29 -15.44
N ARG A 49 -2.00 13.12 -15.41
CA ARG A 49 -1.33 11.81 -15.55
C ARG A 49 -1.50 10.98 -14.28
N GLU A 50 -1.39 9.66 -14.39
CA GLU A 50 -1.51 8.71 -13.26
C GLU A 50 -0.16 8.17 -12.75
N ASP A 51 0.92 8.44 -13.48
CA ASP A 51 2.25 7.88 -13.29
C ASP A 51 3.27 8.89 -12.72
N VAL A 52 2.79 10.03 -12.22
CA VAL A 52 3.59 11.12 -11.67
C VAL A 52 3.27 11.37 -10.19
N LEU A 53 4.22 11.98 -9.47
CA LEU A 53 4.08 12.30 -8.04
C LEU A 53 2.88 13.23 -7.82
N TYR A 54 2.81 14.28 -8.64
CA TYR A 54 1.83 15.36 -8.60
C TYR A 54 0.52 15.06 -9.34
N SER A 55 0.06 13.80 -9.27
CA SER A 55 -1.18 13.34 -9.92
C SER A 55 -2.41 13.65 -9.08
N TRP A 56 -3.55 13.94 -9.72
CA TRP A 56 -4.87 13.93 -9.05
C TRP A 56 -5.11 12.62 -8.29
N ARG A 57 -4.57 11.49 -8.78
CA ARG A 57 -4.73 10.17 -8.17
C ARG A 57 -4.08 10.07 -6.79
N ASN A 58 -3.06 10.90 -6.52
CA ASN A 58 -2.34 10.97 -5.26
C ASN A 58 -2.83 12.13 -4.36
N THR A 59 -3.86 12.86 -4.77
CA THR A 59 -4.33 14.05 -4.06
C THR A 59 -5.67 13.81 -3.38
N ARG A 60 -5.77 14.23 -2.11
CA ARG A 60 -7.02 14.32 -1.38
C ARG A 60 -7.42 15.77 -1.19
N LEU A 61 -8.70 16.05 -1.34
CA LEU A 61 -9.29 17.38 -1.24
C LEU A 61 -10.16 17.46 0.00
N LEU A 62 -10.06 18.58 0.71
CA LEU A 62 -10.97 18.91 1.80
C LEU A 62 -11.93 20.00 1.33
N GLU A 63 -13.22 19.72 1.42
CA GLU A 63 -14.30 20.65 1.09
C GLU A 63 -14.92 21.25 2.36
N CYS A 64 -15.20 22.56 2.28
CA CYS A 64 -15.88 23.35 3.30
C CYS A 64 -16.91 24.23 2.58
N ASP A 65 -18.17 24.18 3.01
CA ASP A 65 -19.27 25.00 2.45
C ASP A 65 -19.40 24.88 0.91
N GLY A 66 -19.24 23.68 0.37
CA GLY A 66 -19.33 23.40 -1.07
C GLY A 66 -18.16 23.91 -1.91
N LYS A 67 -17.07 24.36 -1.28
CA LYS A 67 -15.82 24.77 -1.94
C LYS A 67 -14.65 23.91 -1.50
N VAL A 68 -13.72 23.66 -2.41
CA VAL A 68 -12.44 23.02 -2.05
C VAL A 68 -11.60 24.03 -1.28
N ALA A 69 -11.31 23.71 -0.02
CA ALA A 69 -10.65 24.60 0.94
C ALA A 69 -9.18 24.23 1.19
N GLY A 70 -8.77 23.01 0.81
CA GLY A 70 -7.39 22.57 0.88
C GLY A 70 -7.18 21.23 0.19
N SER A 71 -5.91 20.86 0.04
CA SER A 71 -5.51 19.57 -0.51
C SER A 71 -4.25 19.03 0.14
N LEU A 72 -4.10 17.71 0.07
CA LEU A 72 -2.87 17.01 0.40
C LEU A 72 -2.54 16.04 -0.72
N THR A 73 -1.40 16.23 -1.36
CA THR A 73 -0.79 15.21 -2.22
C THR A 73 0.08 14.32 -1.34
N SER A 74 -0.20 13.03 -1.35
CA SER A 74 0.50 12.04 -0.53
C SER A 74 0.43 10.66 -1.15
N TYR A 75 1.46 9.86 -0.96
CA TYR A 75 1.56 8.56 -1.62
C TYR A 75 2.44 7.57 -0.86
N ASP A 76 2.26 6.31 -1.20
CA ASP A 76 3.12 5.22 -0.77
C ASP A 76 4.48 5.32 -1.43
N ALA A 77 5.53 5.50 -0.64
CA ALA A 77 6.87 5.78 -1.14
C ALA A 77 7.53 4.58 -1.84
N ARG A 78 6.91 3.38 -1.82
CA ARG A 78 7.30 2.26 -2.70
C ARG A 78 7.23 2.63 -4.20
N HIS A 79 6.39 3.59 -4.57
CA HIS A 79 6.26 4.06 -5.96
C HIS A 79 7.02 5.37 -6.23
N TYR A 80 7.69 5.95 -5.22
CA TYR A 80 8.31 7.28 -5.33
C TYR A 80 9.32 7.37 -6.46
N ARG A 81 10.34 6.50 -6.49
CA ARG A 81 11.40 6.53 -7.52
C ARG A 81 10.86 6.42 -8.93
N ARG A 82 9.90 5.51 -9.13
CA ARG A 82 9.25 5.32 -10.42
C ARG A 82 8.51 6.58 -10.87
N MET A 83 7.68 7.16 -10.00
CA MET A 83 6.95 8.38 -10.32
C MET A 83 7.89 9.58 -10.49
N LYS A 84 8.94 9.69 -9.67
CA LYS A 84 9.99 10.72 -9.75
C LYS A 84 10.69 10.70 -11.11
N ALA A 85 11.03 9.51 -11.61
CA ALA A 85 11.70 9.33 -12.91
C ALA A 85 10.88 9.89 -14.10
N VAL A 86 9.55 9.96 -13.97
CA VAL A 86 8.66 10.60 -14.95
C VAL A 86 8.44 12.08 -14.62
N THR A 87 8.21 12.39 -13.35
CA THR A 87 7.81 13.73 -12.89
C THR A 87 8.91 14.78 -13.10
N PHE A 88 10.16 14.45 -12.79
CA PHE A 88 11.24 15.43 -12.76
C PHE A 88 11.68 15.90 -14.15
N PRO A 89 11.77 15.03 -15.18
CA PRO A 89 11.92 15.48 -16.56
C PRO A 89 10.82 16.45 -17.00
N LEU A 90 9.56 16.19 -16.64
CA LEU A 90 8.43 17.08 -16.96
C LEU A 90 8.55 18.45 -16.26
N ILE A 91 9.01 18.48 -15.01
CA ILE A 91 9.30 19.74 -14.29
C ILE A 91 10.39 20.54 -15.02
N ARG A 92 11.44 19.86 -15.48
CA ARG A 92 12.53 20.50 -16.23
C ARG A 92 12.02 21.12 -17.54
N GLU A 93 11.18 20.41 -18.27
CA GLU A 93 10.54 20.93 -19.49
C GLU A 93 9.61 22.12 -19.19
N MET A 94 8.88 22.07 -18.07
CA MET A 94 7.94 23.13 -17.68
C MET A 94 8.61 24.43 -17.23
N CYS A 95 9.69 24.35 -16.44
CA CYS A 95 10.27 25.53 -15.77
C CYS A 95 11.79 25.70 -15.93
N GLY A 96 12.45 24.81 -16.67
CA GLY A 96 13.90 24.86 -16.91
C GLY A 96 14.77 24.49 -15.71
N LYS A 97 14.17 24.12 -14.56
CA LYS A 97 14.91 23.69 -13.37
C LYS A 97 15.10 22.18 -13.39
N ASP A 98 16.35 21.74 -13.23
CA ASP A 98 16.70 20.33 -13.15
C ASP A 98 16.86 19.91 -11.68
N PHE A 99 16.07 18.93 -11.25
CA PHE A 99 16.12 18.36 -9.90
C PHE A 99 16.43 16.86 -9.93
N THR A 100 16.82 16.31 -11.09
CA THR A 100 16.98 14.86 -11.29
C THR A 100 17.99 14.22 -10.33
N ASP A 101 19.05 14.95 -9.95
CA ASP A 101 20.08 14.51 -9.01
C ASP A 101 19.73 14.72 -7.52
N MET A 102 18.52 15.19 -7.22
CA MET A 102 18.07 15.41 -5.83
C MET A 102 18.02 14.09 -5.06
N PRO A 103 18.45 14.04 -3.78
CA PRO A 103 18.25 12.87 -2.94
C PRO A 103 16.77 12.47 -2.85
N ASP A 104 16.50 11.19 -2.61
CA ASP A 104 15.14 10.72 -2.41
C ASP A 104 14.58 11.24 -1.08
N GLU A 105 13.41 11.88 -1.13
CA GLU A 105 12.76 12.44 0.05
C GLU A 105 12.12 11.35 0.92
N ALA A 106 11.67 10.27 0.28
CA ALA A 106 10.99 9.15 0.90
C ALA A 106 11.48 7.81 0.35
N SER A 107 11.23 6.74 1.10
CA SER A 107 11.66 5.40 0.73
C SER A 107 10.59 4.36 1.09
N ALA A 108 10.66 3.18 0.48
CA ALA A 108 9.76 2.07 0.78
C ALA A 108 9.61 1.85 2.30
N GLY A 109 8.38 1.61 2.77
CA GLY A 109 8.05 1.59 4.20
C GLY A 109 7.56 2.92 4.76
N GLU A 110 7.58 4.00 3.96
CA GLU A 110 7.03 5.31 4.32
C GLU A 110 5.78 5.64 3.50
N TYR A 111 4.79 6.24 4.14
CA TYR A 111 3.76 7.02 3.46
C TYR A 111 4.19 8.49 3.49
N TYR A 112 4.44 9.08 2.33
CA TYR A 112 5.00 10.42 2.23
C TYR A 112 3.90 11.46 2.06
N LEU A 113 3.89 12.48 2.92
CA LEU A 113 3.02 13.65 2.81
C LEU A 113 3.83 14.76 2.13
N ASP A 114 3.55 14.97 0.85
CA ASP A 114 4.38 15.76 -0.05
C ASP A 114 3.96 17.23 -0.04
N SER A 115 2.76 17.51 -0.58
CA SER A 115 2.30 18.87 -0.83
C SER A 115 1.00 19.14 -0.08
N LEU A 116 1.08 19.92 1.00
CA LEU A 116 -0.07 20.39 1.78
C LEU A 116 -0.43 21.83 1.39
N TYR A 117 -1.69 22.03 1.01
CA TYR A 117 -2.22 23.33 0.64
C TYR A 117 -3.51 23.66 1.40
N VAL A 118 -3.63 24.91 1.85
CA VAL A 118 -4.87 25.46 2.42
C VAL A 118 -5.10 26.84 1.84
N SER A 119 -6.25 27.01 1.19
CA SER A 119 -6.67 28.27 0.58
C SER A 119 -6.67 29.40 1.61
N PRO A 120 -6.15 30.60 1.27
CA PRO A 120 -5.99 31.70 2.22
C PRO A 120 -7.23 32.03 3.06
N GLU A 121 -8.42 32.04 2.45
CA GLU A 121 -9.69 32.37 3.12
C GLU A 121 -10.15 31.32 4.16
N PHE A 122 -9.56 30.11 4.13
CA PHE A 122 -9.91 28.97 4.98
C PHE A 122 -8.82 28.62 6.01
N ARG A 123 -7.72 29.38 6.07
CA ARG A 123 -6.64 29.15 7.04
C ARG A 123 -7.11 29.32 8.48
N HIS A 124 -6.37 28.70 9.40
CA HIS A 124 -6.64 28.71 10.85
C HIS A 124 -7.98 28.07 11.28
N ARG A 125 -8.61 27.26 10.41
CA ARG A 125 -9.84 26.50 10.70
C ARG A 125 -9.61 25.01 10.98
N GLY A 126 -8.36 24.58 11.12
CA GLY A 126 -8.02 23.16 11.35
C GLY A 126 -7.94 22.28 10.10
N ILE A 127 -8.10 22.85 8.89
CA ILE A 127 -8.08 22.11 7.61
C ILE A 127 -6.75 21.39 7.37
N GLY A 128 -5.62 22.07 7.57
CA GLY A 128 -4.31 21.43 7.43
C GLY A 128 -4.15 20.22 8.37
N SER A 129 -4.60 20.35 9.62
CA SER A 129 -4.58 19.26 10.60
C SER A 129 -5.49 18.10 10.19
N ALA A 130 -6.67 18.38 9.64
CA ALA A 130 -7.60 17.35 9.16
C ALA A 130 -7.02 16.57 7.97
N LEU A 131 -6.41 17.26 7.00
CA LEU A 131 -5.73 16.64 5.86
C LEU A 131 -4.56 15.76 6.30
N LEU A 132 -3.71 16.24 7.22
CA LEU A 132 -2.57 15.45 7.74
C LEU A 132 -3.04 14.20 8.50
N ARG A 133 -4.11 14.31 9.30
CA ARG A 133 -4.71 13.14 9.97
C ARG A 133 -5.27 12.12 8.97
N ASP A 134 -5.88 12.59 7.88
CA ASP A 134 -6.32 11.70 6.80
C ASP A 134 -5.12 11.01 6.12
N GLY A 135 -4.02 11.73 5.86
CA GLY A 135 -2.78 11.13 5.35
C GLY A 135 -2.21 10.04 6.26
N ILE A 136 -2.22 10.26 7.58
CA ILE A 136 -1.85 9.23 8.57
C ILE A 136 -2.80 8.02 8.48
N GLU A 137 -4.10 8.25 8.28
CA GLU A 137 -5.08 7.18 8.15
C GLU A 137 -4.91 6.38 6.84
N GLN A 138 -4.52 7.02 5.73
CA GLN A 138 -4.15 6.30 4.51
C GLN A 138 -2.97 5.36 4.76
N ALA A 139 -1.95 5.81 5.49
CA ALA A 139 -0.82 4.96 5.86
C ALA A 139 -1.25 3.76 6.72
N ARG A 140 -2.21 3.95 7.65
CA ARG A 140 -2.77 2.87 8.46
C ARG A 140 -3.51 1.83 7.64
N ARG A 141 -4.27 2.25 6.63
CA ARG A 141 -4.96 1.33 5.69
C ARG A 141 -3.97 0.46 4.92
N LEU A 142 -2.85 1.05 4.52
CA LEU A 142 -1.75 0.34 3.85
C LEU A 142 -0.84 -0.43 4.82
N ARG A 143 -1.05 -0.26 6.14
CA ARG A 143 -0.23 -0.83 7.23
C ARG A 143 1.25 -0.48 7.09
N LEU A 144 1.55 0.73 6.62
CA LEU A 144 2.93 1.23 6.52
C LEU A 144 3.47 1.61 7.90
N PRO A 145 4.71 1.26 8.25
CA PRO A 145 5.25 1.48 9.60
C PRO A 145 5.55 2.94 9.91
N ARG A 146 5.57 3.83 8.90
CA ARG A 146 5.94 5.23 9.07
C ARG A 146 5.17 6.15 8.13
N VAL A 147 4.87 7.35 8.62
CA VAL A 147 4.47 8.50 7.80
C VAL A 147 5.58 9.53 7.88
N SER A 148 6.00 10.09 6.76
CA SER A 148 7.08 11.08 6.70
C SER A 148 6.67 12.30 5.89
N LEU A 149 7.33 13.43 6.15
CA LEU A 149 7.24 14.66 5.39
C LEU A 149 8.56 15.42 5.50
N ILE A 150 8.76 16.40 4.62
CA ILE A 150 9.84 17.38 4.78
C ILE A 150 9.23 18.77 4.99
N VAL A 151 9.98 19.62 5.69
CA VAL A 151 9.57 21.01 5.93
C VAL A 151 10.79 21.90 5.92
N GLU A 152 10.67 23.08 5.29
CA GLU A 152 11.74 24.07 5.31
C GLU A 152 12.19 24.36 6.75
N ARG A 153 13.51 24.48 6.93
CA ARG A 153 14.13 24.64 8.25
C ARG A 153 13.55 25.80 9.05
N ASP A 154 13.19 26.89 8.37
CA ASP A 154 12.80 28.14 8.99
C ASP A 154 11.25 28.30 9.07
N HIS A 155 10.49 27.31 8.58
CA HIS A 155 9.02 27.31 8.62
C HIS A 155 8.46 26.81 9.97
N HIS A 156 8.67 27.60 11.02
CA HIS A 156 8.40 27.21 12.41
C HIS A 156 6.92 26.92 12.72
N ASP A 157 5.98 27.58 12.05
CA ASP A 157 4.54 27.38 12.26
C ASP A 157 4.10 25.98 11.81
N ALA A 158 4.55 25.54 10.62
CA ALA A 158 4.31 24.19 10.13
C ALA A 158 4.97 23.13 11.01
N GLN A 159 6.21 23.37 11.46
CA GLN A 159 6.88 22.47 12.40
C GLN A 159 6.10 22.29 13.71
N ARG A 160 5.51 23.37 14.27
CA ARG A 160 4.65 23.28 15.46
C ARG A 160 3.38 22.48 15.19
N LEU A 161 2.75 22.68 14.03
CA LEU A 161 1.60 21.89 13.61
C LEU A 161 1.95 20.39 13.52
N TYR A 162 3.04 20.03 12.84
CA TYR A 162 3.45 18.64 12.69
C TYR A 162 3.78 18.01 14.05
N HIS A 163 4.49 18.72 14.91
CA HIS A 163 4.78 18.24 16.26
C HIS A 163 3.51 18.00 17.09
N SER A 164 2.51 18.88 16.99
CA SER A 164 1.21 18.69 17.67
C SER A 164 0.43 17.46 17.20
N LEU A 165 0.77 16.92 16.03
CA LEU A 165 0.20 15.69 15.46
C LEU A 165 1.05 14.46 15.73
N GLY A 166 2.17 14.60 16.45
CA GLY A 166 3.07 13.50 16.83
C GLY A 166 4.24 13.27 15.89
N PHE A 167 4.51 14.18 14.95
CA PHE A 167 5.73 14.09 14.13
C PHE A 167 6.97 14.53 14.92
N GLU A 168 8.04 13.77 14.75
CA GLU A 168 9.36 14.02 15.34
C GLU A 168 10.39 14.27 14.25
N LYS A 169 11.41 15.08 14.55
CA LYS A 169 12.53 15.36 13.63
C LYS A 169 13.45 14.15 13.58
N ILE A 170 13.70 13.61 12.39
CA ILE A 170 14.52 12.40 12.23
C ILE A 170 15.78 12.61 11.40
N ASP A 171 15.79 13.60 10.50
CA ASP A 171 16.94 13.85 9.63
C ASP A 171 16.93 15.28 9.04
N ARG A 172 17.97 15.64 8.30
CA ARG A 172 18.06 16.82 7.45
C ARG A 172 18.27 16.38 6.00
N ILE A 173 17.58 17.05 5.07
CA ILE A 173 17.71 16.77 3.64
C ILE A 173 17.87 18.08 2.88
N HIS A 174 18.78 18.07 1.90
CA HIS A 174 18.93 19.16 0.95
C HIS A 174 18.14 18.80 -0.32
N ALA A 175 17.03 19.49 -0.53
CA ALA A 175 16.06 19.22 -1.60
C ALA A 175 15.65 20.55 -2.24
N PHE A 176 15.31 20.57 -3.53
CA PHE A 176 14.84 21.78 -4.23
C PHE A 176 15.69 23.06 -3.98
N GLN A 177 17.02 22.92 -3.85
CA GLN A 177 17.97 24.01 -3.54
C GLN A 177 17.80 24.67 -2.16
N GLY A 178 17.10 24.01 -1.22
CA GLY A 178 16.88 24.48 0.14
C GLY A 178 17.20 23.42 1.20
N ASP A 179 17.25 23.86 2.45
CA ASP A 179 17.48 23.00 3.61
C ASP A 179 16.16 22.64 4.29
N TYR A 180 15.89 21.35 4.37
CA TYR A 180 14.66 20.80 4.94
C TYR A 180 14.96 19.91 6.13
N ILE A 181 14.00 19.86 7.05
CA ILE A 181 13.96 18.92 8.16
C ILE A 181 13.02 17.79 7.77
N LYS A 182 13.52 16.55 7.77
CA LYS A 182 12.66 15.37 7.63
C LYS A 182 12.01 15.08 8.97
N MET A 183 10.68 15.01 8.97
CA MET A 183 9.89 14.66 10.15
C MET A 183 9.11 13.38 9.89
N SER A 184 8.87 12.58 10.93
CA SER A 184 8.09 11.35 10.81
C SER A 184 7.31 11.00 12.07
N ILE A 185 6.31 10.15 11.89
CA ILE A 185 5.62 9.43 12.96
C ILE A 185 5.69 7.93 12.67
N SER A 186 6.01 7.14 13.71
CA SER A 186 5.97 5.68 13.65
C SER A 186 4.56 5.16 13.94
N LEU A 187 4.13 4.18 13.16
CA LEU A 187 2.84 3.51 13.30
C LEU A 187 3.05 2.05 13.71
N ASN A 188 2.41 1.66 14.80
CA ASN A 188 2.40 0.29 15.29
C ASN A 188 1.04 -0.35 15.01
N TYR A 189 1.05 -1.65 14.74
CA TYR A 189 -0.16 -2.39 14.38
C TYR A 189 -0.27 -3.67 15.18
N ASN A 190 -1.51 -4.02 15.51
CA ASN A 190 -1.81 -5.37 15.97
C ASN A 190 -1.54 -6.37 14.84
N PRO A 191 -1.13 -7.60 15.18
CA PRO A 191 -0.99 -8.65 14.20
C PRO A 191 -2.27 -8.90 13.40
N LEU A 192 -2.12 -9.38 12.17
CA LEU A 192 -3.23 -9.59 11.25
C LEU A 192 -3.26 -11.05 10.76
N LEU A 193 -4.45 -11.66 10.80
CA LEU A 193 -4.72 -12.96 10.20
C LEU A 193 -5.36 -12.79 8.82
N GLU A 194 -4.76 -13.39 7.80
CA GLU A 194 -5.38 -13.63 6.51
C GLU A 194 -5.84 -15.09 6.43
N VAL A 195 -7.10 -15.31 6.03
CA VAL A 195 -7.65 -16.65 5.86
C VAL A 195 -7.72 -17.00 4.38
N CYS A 196 -7.15 -18.14 3.99
CA CYS A 196 -7.32 -18.68 2.64
C CYS A 196 -8.75 -19.23 2.48
N ALA A 197 -9.56 -18.58 1.65
CA ALA A 197 -10.96 -18.92 1.41
C ALA A 197 -11.12 -19.50 0.00
N ALA A 198 -11.47 -20.77 -0.11
CA ALA A 198 -11.57 -21.47 -1.40
C ALA A 198 -12.99 -21.58 -1.97
N SER A 199 -13.91 -20.79 -1.43
CA SER A 199 -15.28 -20.64 -1.90
C SER A 199 -15.89 -19.38 -1.30
N VAL A 200 -16.97 -18.89 -1.89
CA VAL A 200 -17.78 -17.81 -1.31
C VAL A 200 -18.25 -18.16 0.11
N ASN A 201 -18.71 -19.40 0.36
CA ASN A 201 -19.15 -19.81 1.70
C ASN A 201 -18.00 -19.80 2.72
N SER A 202 -16.79 -20.20 2.32
CA SER A 202 -15.58 -20.10 3.15
C SER A 202 -15.26 -18.65 3.48
N ALA A 203 -15.40 -17.74 2.51
CA ALA A 203 -15.19 -16.30 2.70
C ALA A 203 -16.18 -15.71 3.73
N PHE A 204 -17.49 -15.99 3.58
CA PHE A 204 -18.49 -15.60 4.58
C PHE A 204 -18.24 -16.21 5.95
N THR A 205 -17.74 -17.45 6.00
CA THR A 205 -17.40 -18.11 7.27
C THR A 205 -16.25 -17.40 7.95
N ALA A 206 -15.22 -17.00 7.20
CA ALA A 206 -14.10 -16.23 7.73
C ALA A 206 -14.54 -14.86 8.28
N GLU A 207 -15.43 -14.15 7.58
CA GLU A 207 -15.99 -12.89 8.06
C GLU A 207 -16.79 -13.07 9.37
N ARG A 208 -17.72 -14.03 9.41
CA ARG A 208 -18.50 -14.31 10.64
C ARG A 208 -17.60 -14.72 11.81
N ALA A 209 -16.45 -15.32 11.54
CA ALA A 209 -15.45 -15.68 12.54
C ALA A 209 -14.57 -14.48 12.97
N GLY A 210 -14.66 -13.34 12.30
CA GLY A 210 -13.95 -12.09 12.63
C GLY A 210 -12.63 -11.89 11.89
N ALA A 211 -12.36 -12.63 10.81
CA ALA A 211 -11.16 -12.43 10.03
C ALA A 211 -11.14 -11.03 9.38
N PRO A 212 -10.04 -10.27 9.50
CA PRO A 212 -9.96 -8.93 8.88
C PRO A 212 -9.68 -8.98 7.37
N ARG A 213 -9.20 -10.13 6.86
CA ARG A 213 -8.80 -10.31 5.48
C ARG A 213 -8.92 -11.76 5.04
N ILE A 214 -9.27 -11.96 3.77
CA ILE A 214 -9.19 -13.26 3.09
C ILE A 214 -8.28 -13.18 1.87
N GLU A 215 -7.71 -14.32 1.50
CA GLU A 215 -7.27 -14.61 0.13
C GLU A 215 -8.32 -15.53 -0.50
N LEU A 216 -9.09 -15.00 -1.45
CA LEU A 216 -10.06 -15.75 -2.24
C LEU A 216 -9.34 -16.51 -3.36
N CYS A 217 -9.57 -17.82 -3.42
CA CYS A 217 -9.02 -18.70 -4.45
C CYS A 217 -10.00 -19.82 -4.79
N GLN A 218 -9.61 -20.69 -5.72
CA GLN A 218 -10.26 -21.99 -5.94
C GLN A 218 -9.21 -23.10 -6.12
N ARG A 219 -9.63 -24.36 -6.21
CA ARG A 219 -8.74 -25.50 -6.54
C ARG A 219 -7.49 -25.58 -5.65
N LEU A 220 -7.71 -25.63 -4.35
CA LEU A 220 -6.66 -25.79 -3.33
C LEU A 220 -5.82 -27.06 -3.50
N ASP A 221 -6.40 -28.09 -4.11
CA ASP A 221 -5.71 -29.33 -4.51
C ASP A 221 -4.54 -29.05 -5.47
N LEU A 222 -4.58 -27.94 -6.21
CA LEU A 222 -3.51 -27.46 -7.09
C LEU A 222 -2.68 -26.32 -6.47
N GLY A 223 -2.85 -26.08 -5.17
CA GLY A 223 -2.21 -24.97 -4.45
C GLY A 223 -2.91 -23.62 -4.63
N GLY A 224 -4.16 -23.60 -5.10
CA GLY A 224 -4.92 -22.37 -5.33
C GLY A 224 -4.79 -21.85 -6.76
N LEU A 225 -5.91 -21.48 -7.37
CA LEU A 225 -6.05 -20.85 -8.69
C LEU A 225 -6.95 -19.62 -8.62
N THR A 226 -6.94 -18.80 -9.68
CA THR A 226 -7.84 -17.66 -9.85
C THR A 226 -9.30 -18.11 -9.72
N PRO A 227 -10.09 -17.53 -8.80
CA PRO A 227 -11.52 -17.83 -8.68
C PRO A 227 -12.32 -17.22 -9.83
N ASP A 228 -13.54 -17.72 -10.05
CA ASP A 228 -14.41 -17.18 -11.08
C ASP A 228 -14.86 -15.75 -10.77
N ARG A 229 -15.07 -14.94 -11.81
CA ARG A 229 -15.44 -13.53 -11.69
C ARG A 229 -16.71 -13.30 -10.86
N GLN A 230 -17.68 -14.21 -10.93
CA GLN A 230 -18.91 -14.13 -10.15
C GLN A 230 -18.65 -14.23 -8.64
N ASP A 231 -17.76 -15.14 -8.23
CA ASP A 231 -17.38 -15.32 -6.84
C ASP A 231 -16.59 -14.12 -6.30
N ILE A 232 -15.70 -13.55 -7.14
CA ILE A 232 -14.98 -12.30 -6.84
C ILE A 232 -15.97 -11.16 -6.59
N ALA A 233 -16.85 -10.88 -7.56
CA ALA A 233 -17.82 -9.78 -7.46
C ALA A 233 -18.72 -9.92 -6.23
N ARG A 234 -19.16 -11.15 -5.94
CA ARG A 234 -19.98 -11.43 -4.77
C ARG A 234 -19.24 -11.17 -3.47
N CYS A 235 -18.03 -11.69 -3.31
CA CYS A 235 -17.25 -11.47 -2.08
C CYS A 235 -16.92 -9.99 -1.88
N VAL A 236 -16.53 -9.28 -2.94
CA VAL A 236 -16.16 -7.87 -2.85
C VAL A 236 -17.38 -6.97 -2.52
N SER A 237 -18.57 -7.31 -3.01
CA SER A 237 -19.78 -6.51 -2.77
C SER A 237 -20.50 -6.82 -1.46
N GLU A 238 -20.46 -8.08 -0.99
CA GLU A 238 -21.23 -8.52 0.17
C GLU A 238 -20.40 -8.57 1.48
N LEU A 239 -19.06 -8.65 1.40
CA LEU A 239 -18.20 -8.69 2.59
C LEU A 239 -17.66 -7.31 2.96
N SER A 240 -17.54 -7.06 4.26
CA SER A 240 -16.91 -5.87 4.85
C SER A 240 -15.41 -6.05 5.10
N LEU A 241 -14.92 -7.30 5.17
CA LEU A 241 -13.49 -7.57 5.30
C LEU A 241 -12.71 -7.30 4.00
N GLN A 242 -11.38 -7.24 4.10
CA GLN A 242 -10.55 -7.07 2.91
C GLN A 242 -10.52 -8.35 2.07
N THR A 243 -11.01 -8.29 0.83
CA THR A 243 -10.91 -9.39 -0.12
C THR A 243 -9.67 -9.22 -1.00
N PHE A 244 -8.68 -10.10 -0.83
CA PHE A 244 -7.57 -10.26 -1.76
C PHE A 244 -7.86 -11.44 -2.68
N VAL A 245 -7.53 -11.34 -3.96
CA VAL A 245 -7.81 -12.39 -4.94
C VAL A 245 -6.51 -13.02 -5.44
N LEU A 246 -6.39 -14.33 -5.35
CA LEU A 246 -5.29 -15.06 -5.99
C LEU A 246 -5.44 -14.97 -7.51
N ILE A 247 -4.42 -14.49 -8.23
CA ILE A 247 -4.39 -14.50 -9.69
C ILE A 247 -3.31 -15.49 -10.13
N ARG A 248 -3.76 -16.71 -10.42
CA ARG A 248 -2.93 -17.84 -10.82
C ARG A 248 -3.71 -18.72 -11.81
N PRO A 249 -3.40 -18.66 -13.12
CA PRO A 249 -4.24 -19.28 -14.15
C PRO A 249 -4.15 -20.81 -14.17
N ARG A 250 -3.07 -21.40 -13.63
CA ARG A 250 -2.87 -22.86 -13.60
C ARG A 250 -2.00 -23.32 -12.43
N GLY A 251 -2.05 -24.62 -12.16
CA GLY A 251 -1.16 -25.30 -11.22
C GLY A 251 0.28 -25.43 -11.76
N GLY A 252 1.16 -26.02 -10.96
CA GLY A 252 2.56 -26.25 -11.32
C GLY A 252 3.47 -25.03 -11.06
N ASN A 253 4.34 -24.73 -12.02
CA ASN A 253 5.37 -23.68 -11.93
C ASN A 253 4.80 -22.25 -12.01
N PHE A 254 5.68 -21.26 -11.90
CA PHE A 254 5.37 -19.82 -11.93
C PHE A 254 6.02 -19.09 -13.11
N CYS A 255 6.43 -19.84 -14.13
CA CYS A 255 6.99 -19.32 -15.39
C CYS A 255 5.84 -19.28 -16.40
N TYR A 256 5.34 -18.10 -16.72
CA TYR A 256 4.15 -17.94 -17.55
C TYR A 256 4.49 -17.49 -18.97
N SER A 257 3.79 -18.06 -19.95
CA SER A 257 3.88 -17.61 -21.34
C SER A 257 3.30 -16.19 -21.50
N PRO A 258 3.57 -15.51 -22.63
CA PRO A 258 2.95 -14.22 -22.93
C PRO A 258 1.41 -14.24 -22.89
N GLU A 259 0.78 -15.33 -23.35
CA GLU A 259 -0.67 -15.51 -23.39
C GLU A 259 -1.24 -15.70 -21.97
N GLU A 260 -0.57 -16.51 -21.14
CA GLU A 260 -0.92 -16.69 -19.74
C GLU A 260 -0.79 -15.37 -18.97
N PHE A 261 0.28 -14.61 -19.23
CA PHE A 261 0.48 -13.31 -18.61
C PHE A 261 -0.58 -12.29 -19.07
N SER A 262 -1.01 -12.33 -20.33
CA SER A 262 -2.14 -11.50 -20.80
C SER A 262 -3.42 -11.78 -20.01
N THR A 263 -3.72 -13.05 -19.76
CA THR A 263 -4.89 -13.47 -18.96
C THR A 263 -4.79 -12.94 -17.53
N ILE A 264 -3.61 -13.06 -16.92
CA ILE A 264 -3.32 -12.53 -15.56
C ILE A 264 -3.58 -11.02 -15.50
N MET A 265 -3.12 -10.26 -16.50
CA MET A 265 -3.32 -8.81 -16.55
C MET A 265 -4.80 -8.44 -16.67
N ASP A 266 -5.59 -9.20 -17.42
CA ASP A 266 -7.04 -8.97 -17.54
C ASP A 266 -7.78 -9.27 -16.23
N ASP A 267 -7.38 -10.30 -15.49
CA ASP A 267 -7.97 -10.62 -14.19
C ASP A 267 -7.57 -9.61 -13.10
N ILE A 268 -6.36 -9.05 -13.14
CA ILE A 268 -5.96 -7.95 -12.26
C ILE A 268 -6.84 -6.72 -12.50
N ARG A 269 -7.05 -6.32 -13.77
CA ARG A 269 -7.92 -5.18 -14.12
C ARG A 269 -9.37 -5.43 -13.72
N TYR A 270 -9.84 -6.67 -13.85
CA TYR A 270 -11.17 -7.03 -13.38
C TYR A 270 -11.29 -6.89 -11.85
N CYS A 271 -10.32 -7.36 -11.08
CA CYS A 271 -10.32 -7.20 -9.62
C CYS A 271 -10.33 -5.72 -9.20
N GLN A 272 -9.58 -4.88 -9.93
CA GLN A 272 -9.55 -3.44 -9.71
C GLN A 272 -10.93 -2.81 -9.93
N SER A 273 -11.60 -3.13 -11.06
CA SER A 273 -12.92 -2.58 -11.36
C SER A 273 -14.02 -3.13 -10.46
N ALA A 274 -13.88 -4.37 -9.97
CA ALA A 274 -14.77 -4.95 -8.99
C ALA A 274 -14.63 -4.32 -7.59
N GLY A 275 -13.49 -3.68 -7.29
CA GLY A 275 -13.21 -3.05 -6.00
C GLY A 275 -12.50 -3.95 -4.99
N ALA A 276 -11.76 -4.97 -5.45
CA ALA A 276 -10.98 -5.82 -4.55
C ALA A 276 -9.94 -5.00 -3.77
N ALA A 277 -9.63 -5.40 -2.55
CA ALA A 277 -8.63 -4.73 -1.72
C ALA A 277 -7.20 -5.01 -2.19
N GLY A 278 -6.99 -6.16 -2.83
CA GLY A 278 -5.69 -6.58 -3.33
C GLY A 278 -5.74 -7.80 -4.24
N VAL A 279 -4.59 -8.07 -4.86
CA VAL A 279 -4.35 -9.27 -5.67
C VAL A 279 -3.10 -9.99 -5.19
N VAL A 280 -3.06 -11.31 -5.39
CA VAL A 280 -1.95 -12.17 -4.96
C VAL A 280 -1.38 -12.88 -6.18
N VAL A 281 -0.11 -12.63 -6.50
CA VAL A 281 0.55 -13.07 -7.74
C VAL A 281 1.99 -13.50 -7.50
N GLY A 282 2.67 -14.05 -8.48
CA GLY A 282 4.12 -14.17 -8.44
C GLY A 282 4.67 -14.84 -9.69
N PHE A 283 5.79 -14.31 -10.16
CA PHE A 283 6.35 -14.59 -11.48
C PHE A 283 7.82 -14.92 -11.34
N LEU A 284 8.24 -16.06 -11.91
CA LEU A 284 9.63 -16.49 -11.90
C LEU A 284 10.13 -16.73 -13.32
N ASN A 285 11.44 -16.57 -13.50
CA ASN A 285 12.16 -17.11 -14.64
C ASN A 285 12.45 -18.61 -14.43
N GLU A 286 12.80 -19.32 -15.51
CA GLU A 286 13.13 -20.75 -15.47
C GLU A 286 14.31 -21.08 -14.54
N ASP A 287 15.22 -20.13 -14.33
CA ASP A 287 16.38 -20.27 -13.43
C ASP A 287 16.04 -20.04 -11.94
N GLY A 288 14.77 -19.75 -11.63
CA GLY A 288 14.27 -19.47 -10.28
C GLY A 288 14.54 -18.06 -9.78
N SER A 289 14.97 -17.13 -10.64
CA SER A 289 14.99 -15.68 -10.34
C SER A 289 13.61 -15.04 -10.52
N VAL A 290 13.41 -13.84 -9.97
CA VAL A 290 12.15 -13.11 -10.10
C VAL A 290 11.99 -12.56 -11.52
N GLN A 291 10.81 -12.72 -12.11
CA GLN A 291 10.46 -12.09 -13.39
C GLN A 291 10.05 -10.63 -13.14
N GLU A 292 11.03 -9.73 -13.07
CA GLU A 292 10.83 -8.34 -12.66
C GLU A 292 9.91 -7.54 -13.60
N GLU A 293 9.94 -7.80 -14.90
CA GLU A 293 9.11 -7.06 -15.86
C GLU A 293 7.62 -7.40 -15.69
N GLN A 294 7.31 -8.69 -15.57
CA GLN A 294 5.93 -9.14 -15.27
C GLN A 294 5.47 -8.62 -13.91
N CYS A 295 6.36 -8.63 -12.91
CA CYS A 295 6.12 -8.06 -11.59
C CYS A 295 5.73 -6.57 -11.64
N ARG A 296 6.55 -5.73 -12.31
CA ARG A 296 6.29 -4.28 -12.42
C ARG A 296 4.97 -3.98 -13.10
N ARG A 297 4.68 -4.68 -14.21
CA ARG A 297 3.42 -4.52 -14.96
C ARG A 297 2.20 -4.91 -14.12
N ALA A 298 2.29 -6.02 -13.37
CA ALA A 298 1.21 -6.45 -12.48
C ALA A 298 0.96 -5.45 -11.34
N VAL A 299 2.03 -4.95 -10.70
CA VAL A 299 1.92 -3.92 -9.64
C VAL A 299 1.32 -2.63 -10.18
N GLU A 300 1.73 -2.21 -11.38
CA GLU A 300 1.17 -1.03 -12.04
C GLU A 300 -0.33 -1.17 -12.31
N ALA A 301 -0.75 -2.27 -12.92
CA ALA A 301 -2.15 -2.49 -13.25
C ALA A 301 -3.04 -2.68 -12.02
N ALA A 302 -2.47 -3.14 -10.90
CA ALA A 302 -3.19 -3.29 -9.66
C ALA A 302 -3.41 -1.96 -8.93
N TYR A 303 -2.51 -0.98 -9.05
CA TYR A 303 -2.58 0.26 -8.27
C TYR A 303 -3.93 0.97 -8.46
N PRO A 304 -4.65 1.36 -7.39
CA PRO A 304 -4.17 1.49 -6.00
C PRO A 304 -4.43 0.27 -5.11
N MET A 305 -4.85 -0.87 -5.66
CA MET A 305 -4.96 -2.11 -4.89
C MET A 305 -3.60 -2.55 -4.36
N GLN A 306 -3.62 -3.30 -3.26
CA GLN A 306 -2.42 -3.90 -2.70
C GLN A 306 -2.03 -5.18 -3.46
N VAL A 307 -0.74 -5.50 -3.53
CA VAL A 307 -0.23 -6.68 -4.22
C VAL A 307 0.63 -7.52 -3.28
N THR A 308 0.32 -8.82 -3.20
CA THR A 308 1.11 -9.81 -2.44
C THR A 308 1.87 -10.70 -3.41
N PHE A 309 3.19 -10.85 -3.22
CA PHE A 309 3.97 -11.87 -3.92
C PHE A 309 3.78 -13.20 -3.19
N HIS A 310 3.13 -14.16 -3.83
CA HIS A 310 2.74 -15.42 -3.20
C HIS A 310 3.93 -16.37 -3.00
N ARG A 311 3.63 -17.63 -2.63
CA ARG A 311 4.63 -18.68 -2.34
C ARG A 311 5.53 -19.11 -3.51
N ALA A 312 5.45 -18.49 -4.69
CA ALA A 312 6.56 -18.52 -5.64
C ALA A 312 7.88 -18.09 -4.99
N PHE A 313 7.84 -17.24 -3.96
CA PHE A 313 9.02 -16.85 -3.19
C PHE A 313 9.75 -18.06 -2.57
N ASP A 314 9.00 -19.08 -2.14
CA ASP A 314 9.55 -20.32 -1.60
C ASP A 314 10.22 -21.19 -2.67
N ARG A 315 10.10 -20.83 -3.95
CA ARG A 315 10.77 -21.46 -5.09
C ARG A 315 11.91 -20.63 -5.68
N CYS A 316 12.14 -19.42 -5.16
CA CYS A 316 13.25 -18.59 -5.61
C CYS A 316 14.60 -19.26 -5.32
N ARG A 317 15.51 -19.23 -6.27
CA ARG A 317 16.85 -19.81 -6.14
C ARG A 317 17.67 -19.14 -5.02
N HIS A 318 17.55 -17.82 -4.89
CA HIS A 318 18.28 -17.03 -3.91
C HIS A 318 17.36 -15.96 -3.31
N TRP A 319 16.71 -16.30 -2.19
CA TRP A 319 15.69 -15.43 -1.57
C TRP A 319 16.21 -14.03 -1.18
N PRO A 320 17.48 -13.80 -0.74
CA PRO A 320 17.92 -12.45 -0.39
C PRO A 320 17.88 -11.49 -1.57
N SER A 321 18.20 -11.99 -2.78
CA SER A 321 18.12 -11.20 -4.02
C SER A 321 16.68 -11.01 -4.45
N ALA A 322 15.87 -12.08 -4.38
CA ALA A 322 14.46 -12.01 -4.73
C ALA A 322 13.69 -11.00 -3.87
N LEU A 323 14.02 -10.91 -2.58
CA LEU A 323 13.42 -9.94 -1.66
C LEU A 323 13.63 -8.50 -2.15
N GLU A 324 14.86 -8.13 -2.49
CA GLU A 324 15.16 -6.78 -2.99
C GLU A 324 14.47 -6.50 -4.33
N GLN A 325 14.45 -7.46 -5.25
CA GLN A 325 13.77 -7.34 -6.54
C GLN A 325 12.25 -7.12 -6.36
N ILE A 326 11.62 -7.86 -5.44
CA ILE A 326 10.19 -7.75 -5.16
C ILE A 326 9.85 -6.41 -4.49
N ILE A 327 10.71 -5.94 -3.58
CA ILE A 327 10.58 -4.59 -2.96
C ILE A 327 10.65 -3.52 -4.05
N GLU A 328 11.65 -3.59 -4.94
CA GLU A 328 11.84 -2.61 -6.02
C GLU A 328 10.69 -2.64 -7.04
N CYS A 329 10.07 -3.80 -7.27
CA CYS A 329 8.86 -3.90 -8.09
C CYS A 329 7.63 -3.24 -7.45
N GLY A 330 7.65 -2.97 -6.14
CA GLY A 330 6.60 -2.22 -5.42
C GLY A 330 5.55 -3.08 -4.70
N PHE A 331 5.81 -4.36 -4.46
CA PHE A 331 4.88 -5.24 -3.74
C PHE A 331 4.64 -4.77 -2.30
N ASN A 332 3.42 -5.02 -1.77
CA ASN A 332 3.04 -4.71 -0.39
C ASN A 332 3.48 -5.81 0.56
N ARG A 333 3.39 -7.08 0.12
CA ARG A 333 3.62 -8.25 0.96
C ARG A 333 4.33 -9.37 0.21
N ILE A 334 5.00 -10.25 0.96
CA ILE A 334 5.45 -11.57 0.49
C ILE A 334 4.81 -12.65 1.37
N LEU A 335 4.09 -13.59 0.75
CA LEU A 335 3.61 -14.81 1.41
C LEU A 335 4.68 -15.89 1.29
N THR A 336 5.21 -16.36 2.42
CA THR A 336 6.31 -17.33 2.44
C THR A 336 6.25 -18.24 3.66
N SER A 337 6.84 -19.42 3.51
CA SER A 337 7.10 -20.37 4.59
C SER A 337 8.56 -20.37 5.04
N GLY A 338 9.35 -19.36 4.63
CA GLY A 338 10.80 -19.31 4.85
C GLY A 338 11.58 -20.34 4.02
N GLN A 339 11.10 -20.67 2.82
CA GLN A 339 11.66 -21.72 1.96
C GLN A 339 11.73 -23.12 2.62
N LYS A 340 10.82 -23.40 3.55
CA LYS A 340 10.64 -24.72 4.20
C LYS A 340 9.27 -25.32 3.87
N ALA A 341 8.96 -26.50 4.41
CA ALA A 341 7.65 -27.10 4.17
C ALA A 341 6.54 -26.29 4.89
N THR A 342 6.83 -25.83 6.10
CA THR A 342 5.92 -25.05 6.94
C THR A 342 6.59 -23.78 7.48
N ALA A 343 5.80 -22.75 7.79
CA ALA A 343 6.31 -21.53 8.43
C ALA A 343 6.97 -21.80 9.78
N MET A 344 6.50 -22.80 10.53
CA MET A 344 7.13 -23.19 11.80
C MET A 344 8.56 -23.70 11.59
N GLU A 345 8.78 -24.54 10.59
CA GLU A 345 10.14 -24.99 10.22
C GLU A 345 11.01 -23.86 9.67
N GLY A 346 10.40 -22.89 8.99
CA GLY A 346 11.08 -21.74 8.40
C GLY A 346 11.26 -20.54 9.31
N CYS A 347 10.97 -20.63 10.61
CA CYS A 347 10.97 -19.47 11.51
C CYS A 347 12.28 -18.67 11.54
N ASP A 348 13.43 -19.34 11.51
CA ASP A 348 14.73 -18.66 11.49
C ASP A 348 14.98 -17.93 10.16
N THR A 349 14.58 -18.54 9.03
CA THR A 349 14.65 -17.90 7.72
C THR A 349 13.66 -16.73 7.64
N LEU A 350 12.45 -16.86 8.19
CA LEU A 350 11.48 -15.77 8.28
C LEU A 350 12.03 -14.60 9.10
N ARG A 351 12.74 -14.85 10.21
CA ARG A 351 13.42 -13.81 10.99
C ARG A 351 14.43 -13.04 10.15
N GLU A 352 15.22 -13.76 9.37
CA GLU A 352 16.24 -13.17 8.52
C GLU A 352 15.64 -12.36 7.36
N ILE A 353 14.57 -12.87 6.73
CA ILE A 353 13.78 -12.13 5.73
C ILE A 353 13.21 -10.85 6.35
N GLN A 354 12.62 -10.94 7.55
CA GLN A 354 12.05 -9.80 8.26
C GLN A 354 13.13 -8.74 8.54
N ARG A 355 14.31 -9.17 9.02
CA ARG A 355 15.47 -8.30 9.27
C ARG A 355 15.93 -7.59 8.00
N GLN A 356 16.10 -8.32 6.90
CA GLN A 356 16.52 -7.73 5.63
C GLN A 356 15.43 -6.81 5.06
N SER A 357 14.15 -7.15 5.18
CA SER A 357 13.03 -6.33 4.70
C SER A 357 13.01 -4.95 5.38
N ASN A 358 13.37 -4.88 6.66
CA ASN A 358 13.45 -3.66 7.46
C ASN A 358 12.20 -2.76 7.34
N GLY A 359 11.01 -3.38 7.31
CA GLY A 359 9.73 -2.67 7.21
C GLY A 359 9.38 -2.11 5.82
N ARG A 360 10.23 -2.34 4.81
CA ARG A 360 9.98 -1.90 3.42
C ARG A 360 8.88 -2.70 2.72
N ILE A 361 8.66 -3.94 3.17
CA ILE A 361 7.62 -4.86 2.71
C ILE A 361 7.15 -5.72 3.89
N ILE A 362 5.88 -6.12 3.89
CA ILE A 362 5.32 -6.97 4.94
C ILE A 362 5.63 -8.44 4.62
N ILE A 363 6.13 -9.18 5.61
CA ILE A 363 6.31 -10.63 5.49
C ILE A 363 5.10 -11.32 6.10
N LEU A 364 4.36 -12.03 5.25
CA LEU A 364 3.17 -12.80 5.59
C LEU A 364 3.57 -14.28 5.72
N ALA A 365 3.66 -14.78 6.95
CA ALA A 365 4.05 -16.17 7.16
C ALA A 365 2.89 -17.12 6.88
N GLY A 366 3.10 -18.12 6.02
CA GLY A 366 2.08 -19.09 5.61
C GLY A 366 2.62 -20.50 5.45
N SER A 367 1.71 -21.44 5.15
CA SER A 367 1.95 -22.91 5.17
C SER A 367 2.02 -23.49 6.58
N GLY A 368 0.98 -24.24 6.96
CA GLY A 368 0.91 -24.97 8.24
C GLY A 368 0.62 -24.10 9.47
N VAL A 369 0.29 -22.82 9.29
CA VAL A 369 -0.09 -21.93 10.40
C VAL A 369 -1.44 -22.34 10.99
N ASN A 370 -1.50 -22.46 12.32
CA ASN A 370 -2.68 -22.83 13.10
C ASN A 370 -2.60 -22.24 14.53
N ALA A 371 -3.68 -22.34 15.29
CA ALA A 371 -3.79 -21.76 16.63
C ALA A 371 -2.75 -22.31 17.60
N ALA A 372 -2.30 -23.56 17.44
CA ALA A 372 -1.29 -24.16 18.31
C ALA A 372 0.12 -23.59 18.06
N ASN A 373 0.37 -22.97 16.90
CA ASN A 373 1.73 -22.60 16.50
C ASN A 373 1.92 -21.11 16.17
N ALA A 374 0.83 -20.34 16.03
CA ALA A 374 0.84 -18.93 15.64
C ALA A 374 1.73 -18.04 16.53
N GLN A 375 1.56 -18.09 17.85
CA GLN A 375 2.36 -17.26 18.78
C GLN A 375 3.85 -17.55 18.65
N LYS A 376 4.21 -18.84 18.57
CA LYS A 376 5.62 -19.23 18.46
C LYS A 376 6.23 -18.78 17.13
N ILE A 377 5.49 -18.88 16.02
CA ILE A 377 5.94 -18.34 14.72
C ILE A 377 6.24 -16.85 14.85
N MET A 378 5.30 -16.09 15.39
CA MET A 378 5.42 -14.64 15.57
C MET A 378 6.58 -14.23 16.48
N GLN A 379 6.67 -14.81 17.68
CA GLN A 379 7.73 -14.50 18.64
C GLN A 379 9.11 -14.86 18.10
N THR A 380 9.20 -15.98 17.39
CA THR A 380 10.48 -16.47 16.86
C THR A 380 10.92 -15.64 15.66
N SER A 381 10.02 -15.36 14.72
CA SER A 381 10.36 -14.70 13.44
C SER A 381 10.21 -13.18 13.43
N GLY A 382 9.42 -12.61 14.34
CA GLY A 382 9.08 -11.17 14.35
C GLY A 382 8.06 -10.76 13.29
N VAL A 383 7.46 -11.70 12.55
CA VAL A 383 6.38 -11.38 11.59
C VAL A 383 5.12 -10.93 12.31
N THR A 384 4.38 -10.02 11.68
CA THR A 384 3.13 -9.45 12.23
C THR A 384 1.90 -9.82 11.41
N GLU A 385 2.05 -10.54 10.30
CA GLU A 385 0.93 -11.06 9.54
C GLU A 385 1.07 -12.58 9.33
N LEU A 386 -0.02 -13.30 9.51
CA LEU A 386 -0.11 -14.74 9.35
C LEU A 386 -1.15 -15.11 8.30
N HIS A 387 -0.87 -16.14 7.52
CA HIS A 387 -1.79 -16.71 6.53
C HIS A 387 -2.12 -18.16 6.91
N GLY A 388 -3.40 -18.39 7.24
CA GLY A 388 -3.92 -19.69 7.67
C GLY A 388 -4.93 -20.25 6.69
N SER A 389 -4.81 -21.54 6.37
CA SER A 389 -5.84 -22.23 5.58
C SER A 389 -7.11 -22.47 6.39
N CYS A 390 -6.98 -22.64 7.71
CA CYS A 390 -8.06 -22.81 8.68
C CYS A 390 -9.12 -23.82 8.23
N LYS A 391 -8.72 -24.95 7.63
CA LYS A 391 -9.66 -25.86 6.96
C LYS A 391 -10.17 -26.95 7.90
N ARG A 392 -11.44 -27.28 7.76
CA ARG A 392 -12.06 -28.53 8.24
C ARG A 392 -12.36 -29.43 7.04
N ASN A 393 -12.09 -30.73 7.17
CA ASN A 393 -12.34 -31.74 6.15
C ASN A 393 -11.69 -31.43 4.77
N GLY A 394 -10.61 -30.64 4.75
CA GLY A 394 -9.81 -30.36 3.55
C GLY A 394 -10.32 -29.24 2.63
N TYR A 395 -11.55 -28.74 2.82
CA TYR A 395 -12.16 -27.79 1.88
C TYR A 395 -12.84 -26.58 2.55
N GLU A 396 -13.58 -26.78 3.64
CA GLU A 396 -14.36 -25.71 4.28
C GLU A 396 -13.52 -24.94 5.30
N SER A 397 -13.78 -23.65 5.47
CA SER A 397 -13.21 -22.89 6.58
C SER A 397 -13.82 -23.32 7.91
N ASP A 398 -12.98 -23.53 8.92
CA ASP A 398 -13.34 -23.83 10.29
C ASP A 398 -13.42 -22.52 11.10
N PRO A 399 -14.63 -22.05 11.47
CA PRO A 399 -14.77 -20.81 12.23
C PRO A 399 -14.12 -20.89 13.61
N ASN A 400 -14.04 -22.06 14.23
CA ASN A 400 -13.44 -22.21 15.55
C ASN A 400 -11.92 -22.02 15.48
N GLU A 401 -11.27 -22.62 14.48
CA GLU A 401 -9.84 -22.47 14.25
C GLU A 401 -9.48 -21.00 13.97
N ILE A 402 -10.28 -20.31 13.15
CA ILE A 402 -10.10 -18.88 12.86
C ILE A 402 -10.19 -18.06 14.15
N GLN A 403 -11.21 -18.30 14.98
CA GLN A 403 -11.38 -17.59 16.25
C GLN A 403 -10.25 -17.89 17.24
N LEU A 404 -9.76 -19.14 17.30
CA LEU A 404 -8.63 -19.51 18.14
C LEU A 404 -7.35 -18.82 17.68
N LEU A 405 -7.08 -18.81 16.37
CA LEU A 405 -5.96 -18.07 15.77
C LEU A 405 -6.03 -16.57 16.09
N LEU A 406 -7.20 -15.94 15.92
CA LEU A 406 -7.38 -14.52 16.26
C LEU A 406 -7.09 -14.25 17.73
N LYS A 407 -7.49 -15.14 18.65
CA LYS A 407 -7.16 -15.01 20.08
C LYS A 407 -5.65 -15.08 20.32
N GLN A 408 -4.93 -15.93 19.59
CA GLN A 408 -3.46 -16.02 19.70
C GLN A 408 -2.76 -14.71 19.30
N LEU A 409 -3.32 -13.98 18.32
CA LEU A 409 -2.76 -12.70 17.84
C LEU A 409 -2.91 -11.55 18.83
N VAL A 410 -3.96 -11.57 19.67
CA VAL A 410 -4.23 -10.52 20.66
C VAL A 410 -3.45 -10.74 21.96
N GLN A 411 -3.08 -11.98 22.27
CA GLN A 411 -2.36 -12.37 23.50
C GLN A 411 -0.85 -12.09 23.46
N ASN A 412 -0.42 -10.95 22.90
CA ASN A 412 0.94 -10.46 23.13
C ASN A 412 0.91 -9.50 24.35
N PRO A 413 1.72 -9.77 25.40
CA PRO A 413 1.85 -8.88 26.55
C PRO A 413 2.48 -7.52 26.22
#